data_AF-O26610-F1
#
_entry.id   AF-O26610-F1
#
_cell.length_a   1.000
_cell.length_b   1.000
_cell.length_c   1.000
_cell.angle_alpha   90.00
_cell.angle_beta   90.00
_cell.angle_gamma   90.00
#
_symmetry.space_group_name_H-M   'P 1'
#
loop_
_entity.id
_entity.type
_entity.pdbx_description
1 polymer ?
#
loop_
_entity_poly.entity_id
_entity_poly.type
_entity_poly.pdbx_seq_one_letter_code
_entity_poly.pdbx_strand_id
1 'polypeptide(L)'
;MEDIETREIFRISFTELNTYLTCPFRYMLLYEYGFDVPSTRDQLYGIAVHECLRRINRRLMRGEAVTDDYLQELASHALRDIEMSPDGFRAFISKLKRYLEEIRGRASEIVSAEKPFSIMKDGFMITGQTDLIIRNREGGLELVDFKSMSGSGIHARDIELQLGVYRHALDLDFDGFLAYTFEDSEWHLIEPAADIEGLLEDVAERIRREEFPPRENNLCSLCIFRSICTYINGRQEAGAGGEAEDLRRAFRDLDPHDMDGYVEAMERIMGYLRNSHDPEVRARAADYLGEAGDAVALDVLREALNDPGEGVRIAARRAIERLKKAQRALKEDYQTLICGRDLFKPKKIHTPEGQFVVCRVCGHSKFLEDGVREVVGIIGDEEYSWRQEDRLFISMWDEESKRARNADIDVLWVTDSGDMDYGWAINAVYQRLKNDVTRAKPLSEIPVILRGDPEIGEEEMDILQRFGEVRYG
;
A
#
# COMPACT_ATOMS: atom_id res chain seq x y z
N MET A 1 42.33 25.48 -30.17
CA MET A 1 40.97 25.95 -29.93
C MET A 1 40.31 24.75 -29.27
N GLU A 2 40.54 24.63 -27.96
CA GLU A 2 40.00 23.54 -27.16
C GLU A 2 38.48 23.64 -27.23
N ASP A 3 37.84 22.52 -27.56
CA ASP A 3 36.40 22.36 -27.42
C ASP A 3 36.07 22.68 -25.96
N ILE A 4 35.47 23.84 -25.74
CA ILE A 4 34.74 24.13 -24.53
C ILE A 4 33.51 23.24 -24.65
N GLU A 5 33.61 21.98 -24.22
CA GLU A 5 32.45 21.16 -23.89
C GLU A 5 31.59 22.02 -22.97
N THR A 6 30.50 22.55 -23.51
CA THR A 6 29.42 23.14 -22.72
C THR A 6 28.92 22.02 -21.82
N ARG A 7 29.52 21.91 -20.61
CA ARG A 7 29.00 21.09 -19.53
C ARG A 7 27.53 21.47 -19.38
N GLU A 8 26.66 20.52 -19.68
CA GLU A 8 25.23 20.69 -19.60
C GLU A 8 24.90 21.11 -18.16
N ILE A 9 24.36 22.32 -18.00
CA ILE A 9 24.07 22.87 -16.67
C ILE A 9 22.79 22.20 -16.18
N PHE A 10 22.92 21.34 -15.17
CA PHE A 10 21.78 20.73 -14.52
C PHE A 10 21.12 21.74 -13.57
N ARG A 11 19.87 22.11 -13.82
CA ARG A 11 19.17 23.16 -13.09
C ARG A 11 18.00 22.60 -12.28
N ILE A 12 17.97 22.91 -10.99
CA ILE A 12 16.86 22.58 -10.09
C ILE A 12 16.32 23.82 -9.37
N SER A 13 15.06 23.78 -8.97
CA SER A 13 14.50 24.74 -8.03
C SER A 13 14.90 24.44 -6.57
N PHE A 14 14.76 25.42 -5.68
CA PHE A 14 14.93 25.18 -4.25
C PHE A 14 13.90 24.19 -3.68
N THR A 15 12.67 24.19 -4.21
CA THR A 15 11.63 23.21 -3.85
C THR A 15 12.04 21.79 -4.24
N GLU A 16 12.67 21.63 -5.40
CA GLU A 16 13.29 20.38 -5.86
C GLU A 16 14.39 19.92 -4.91
N LEU A 17 15.33 20.80 -4.55
CA LEU A 17 16.38 20.51 -3.57
C LEU A 17 15.79 20.01 -2.24
N ASN A 18 14.81 20.75 -1.69
CA ASN A 18 14.16 20.37 -0.45
C ASN A 18 13.43 19.03 -0.58
N THR A 19 12.83 18.76 -1.74
CA THR A 19 12.19 17.46 -2.00
C THR A 19 13.22 16.32 -2.00
N TYR A 20 14.38 16.51 -2.63
CA TYR A 20 15.46 15.52 -2.64
C TYR A 20 16.01 15.28 -1.23
N LEU A 21 16.30 16.34 -0.48
CA LEU A 21 16.78 16.25 0.91
C LEU A 21 15.76 15.60 1.84
N THR A 22 14.47 15.83 1.60
CA THR A 22 13.38 15.16 2.32
C THR A 22 13.34 13.67 1.97
N CYS A 23 13.26 13.34 0.68
CA CYS A 23 13.21 11.98 0.16
C CYS A 23 13.61 11.91 -1.33
N PRO A 24 14.79 11.36 -1.66
CA PRO A 24 15.25 11.24 -3.05
C PRO A 24 14.30 10.47 -3.97
N PHE A 25 13.64 9.43 -3.46
CA PHE A 25 12.64 8.68 -4.23
C PHE A 25 11.42 9.54 -4.60
N ARG A 26 10.97 10.42 -3.68
CA ARG A 26 9.88 11.37 -3.98
C ARG A 26 10.31 12.40 -5.01
N TYR A 27 11.57 12.86 -4.94
CA TYR A 27 12.14 13.75 -5.96
C TYR A 27 12.12 13.10 -7.34
N MET A 28 12.60 11.86 -7.46
CA MET A 28 12.60 11.12 -8.71
C MET A 28 11.21 11.02 -9.33
N LEU A 29 10.20 10.65 -8.53
CA LEU A 29 8.83 10.54 -9.05
C LEU A 29 8.26 11.88 -9.54
N LEU A 30 8.51 12.97 -8.82
CA LEU A 30 7.96 14.28 -9.17
C LEU A 30 8.69 14.94 -10.34
N TYR A 31 10.02 14.90 -10.35
CA TYR A 31 10.82 15.76 -11.21
C TYR A 31 11.55 15.00 -12.32
N GLU A 32 12.03 13.78 -12.05
CA GLU A 32 12.64 12.93 -13.10
C GLU A 32 11.56 12.26 -13.95
N TYR A 33 10.52 11.72 -13.31
CA TYR A 33 9.43 11.01 -13.99
C TYR A 33 8.22 11.90 -14.31
N GLY A 34 8.15 13.11 -13.74
CA GLY A 34 7.14 14.11 -14.08
C GLY A 34 5.72 13.78 -13.63
N PHE A 35 5.54 13.04 -12.52
CA PHE A 35 4.20 12.76 -11.99
C PHE A 35 3.51 14.05 -11.52
N ASP A 36 2.33 14.32 -12.07
CA ASP A 36 1.45 15.40 -11.61
C ASP A 36 0.60 14.92 -10.42
N VAL A 37 0.67 15.64 -9.31
CA VAL A 37 -0.03 15.29 -8.07
C VAL A 37 -0.92 16.43 -7.60
N PRO A 38 -2.18 16.15 -7.21
CA PRO A 38 -3.07 17.19 -6.73
C PRO A 38 -2.53 17.78 -5.42
N SER A 39 -2.46 19.10 -5.35
CA SER A 39 -2.10 19.82 -4.13
C SER A 39 -3.10 19.50 -3.01
N THR A 40 -2.59 19.25 -1.80
CA THR A 40 -3.45 19.07 -0.63
C THR A 40 -4.07 20.40 -0.21
N ARG A 41 -5.15 20.34 0.58
CA ARG A 41 -5.79 21.55 1.13
C ARG A 41 -4.80 22.42 1.92
N ASP A 42 -3.90 21.81 2.69
CA ASP A 42 -2.90 22.54 3.49
C ASP A 42 -1.84 23.22 2.59
N GLN A 43 -1.46 22.58 1.48
CA GLN A 43 -0.57 23.19 0.50
C GLN A 43 -1.23 24.37 -0.21
N LEU A 44 -2.49 24.22 -0.64
CA LEU A 44 -3.25 25.32 -1.24
C LEU A 44 -3.39 26.49 -0.25
N TYR A 45 -3.65 26.19 1.02
CA TYR A 45 -3.71 27.21 2.07
C TYR A 45 -2.37 27.92 2.27
N GLY A 46 -1.26 27.17 2.29
CA GLY A 46 0.09 27.75 2.35
C GLY A 46 0.39 28.69 1.19
N ILE A 47 0.08 28.27 -0.05
CA ILE A 47 0.22 29.10 -1.25
C ILE A 47 -0.60 30.39 -1.12
N ALA A 48 -1.84 30.28 -0.64
CA ALA A 48 -2.72 31.43 -0.44
C ALA A 48 -2.15 32.41 0.61
N VAL A 49 -1.59 31.90 1.71
CA VAL A 49 -0.93 32.71 2.74
C VAL A 49 0.28 33.45 2.15
N HIS A 50 1.22 32.75 1.51
CA HIS A 50 2.41 33.38 0.90
C HIS A 50 1.99 34.42 -0.14
N GLU A 51 0.98 34.13 -0.97
CA GLU A 51 0.49 35.10 -1.96
C GLU A 51 -0.03 36.37 -1.32
N CYS A 52 -0.80 36.24 -0.24
CA CYS A 52 -1.33 37.40 0.48
C CYS A 52 -0.20 38.23 1.10
N LEU A 53 0.71 37.59 1.84
CA LEU A 53 1.84 38.26 2.49
C LEU A 53 2.75 38.94 1.45
N ARG A 54 3.07 38.24 0.36
CA ARG A 54 3.83 38.78 -0.78
C ARG A 54 3.20 40.05 -1.34
N ARG A 55 1.90 40.01 -1.65
CA ARG A 55 1.21 41.17 -2.25
C ARG A 55 1.09 42.34 -1.28
N ILE A 56 0.86 42.07 0.00
CA ILE A 56 0.91 43.10 1.06
C ILE A 56 2.28 43.76 1.08
N ASN A 57 3.36 42.97 1.17
CA ASN A 57 4.72 43.51 1.26
C ASN A 57 5.12 44.28 -0.01
N ARG A 58 4.81 43.79 -1.20
CA ARG A 58 5.06 44.52 -2.45
C ARG A 58 4.33 45.86 -2.52
N ARG A 59 3.12 45.94 -1.93
CA ARG A 59 2.36 47.19 -1.85
C ARG A 59 3.00 48.16 -0.86
N LEU A 60 3.45 47.66 0.29
CA LEU A 60 4.22 48.44 1.26
C LEU A 60 5.56 48.95 0.68
N MET A 61 6.28 48.14 -0.09
CA MET A 61 7.51 48.54 -0.79
C MET A 61 7.29 49.75 -1.73
N ARG A 62 6.11 49.85 -2.33
CA ARG A 62 5.74 50.96 -3.24
C ARG A 62 5.20 52.19 -2.49
N GLY A 63 5.13 52.16 -1.17
CA GLY A 63 4.51 53.21 -0.36
C GLY A 63 2.99 53.29 -0.52
N GLU A 64 2.36 52.25 -1.06
CA GLU A 64 0.92 52.22 -1.30
C GLU A 64 0.17 51.81 -0.02
N ALA A 65 -1.01 52.41 0.21
CA ALA A 65 -1.86 52.03 1.33
C ALA A 65 -2.41 50.61 1.16
N VAL A 66 -2.35 49.83 2.25
CA VAL A 66 -3.00 48.51 2.37
C VAL A 66 -4.26 48.72 3.20
N THR A 67 -5.42 48.73 2.54
CA THR A 67 -6.74 48.98 3.15
C THR A 67 -7.48 47.69 3.49
N ASP A 68 -8.49 47.78 4.34
CA ASP A 68 -9.38 46.65 4.68
C ASP A 68 -10.05 46.04 3.45
N ASP A 69 -10.52 46.87 2.52
CA ASP A 69 -11.14 46.40 1.27
C ASP A 69 -10.15 45.64 0.41
N TYR A 70 -8.89 46.09 0.36
CA TYR A 70 -7.85 45.39 -0.36
C TYR A 70 -7.51 44.03 0.29
N LEU A 71 -7.45 43.96 1.62
CA LEU A 71 -7.23 42.69 2.32
C LEU A 71 -8.37 41.69 2.07
N GLN A 72 -9.62 42.17 2.01
CA GLN A 72 -10.77 41.35 1.66
C GLN A 72 -10.68 40.83 0.23
N GLU A 73 -10.43 41.71 -0.75
CA GLU A 73 -10.28 41.32 -2.15
C GLU A 73 -9.13 40.32 -2.34
N LEU A 74 -8.01 40.57 -1.68
CA LEU A 74 -6.82 39.73 -1.71
C LEU A 74 -7.12 38.32 -1.17
N ALA A 75 -7.72 38.23 0.01
CA ALA A 75 -8.09 36.96 0.63
C ALA A 75 -9.12 36.21 -0.22
N SER A 76 -10.14 36.90 -0.76
CA SER A 76 -11.15 36.29 -1.64
C SER A 76 -10.54 35.70 -2.91
N HIS A 77 -9.52 36.34 -3.47
CA HIS A 77 -8.81 35.82 -4.63
C HIS A 77 -7.92 34.63 -4.27
N ALA A 78 -7.12 34.74 -3.21
CA ALA A 78 -6.14 33.73 -2.82
C ALA A 78 -6.80 32.43 -2.32
N LEU A 79 -7.96 32.54 -1.67
CA LEU A 79 -8.67 31.41 -1.06
C LEU A 79 -9.81 30.87 -1.95
N ARG A 80 -9.91 31.31 -3.21
CA ARG A 80 -11.01 30.94 -4.12
C ARG A 80 -11.24 29.43 -4.22
N ASP A 81 -10.16 28.66 -4.26
CA ASP A 81 -10.19 27.21 -4.46
C ASP A 81 -10.17 26.43 -3.13
N ILE A 82 -10.40 27.12 -2.00
CA ILE A 82 -10.41 26.54 -0.66
C ILE A 82 -11.79 26.73 -0.04
N GLU A 83 -12.49 25.62 0.24
CA GLU A 83 -13.78 25.68 0.93
C GLU A 83 -13.58 26.18 2.38
N MET A 84 -14.22 27.31 2.69
CA MET A 84 -14.02 28.02 3.94
C MET A 84 -15.33 28.61 4.47
N SER A 85 -15.54 28.50 5.78
CA SER A 85 -16.68 29.12 6.44
C SER A 85 -16.52 30.65 6.48
N PRO A 86 -17.63 31.42 6.57
CA PRO A 86 -17.55 32.87 6.74
C PRO A 86 -16.75 33.30 7.98
N ASP A 87 -16.81 32.54 9.08
CA ASP A 87 -15.99 32.79 10.28
C ASP A 87 -14.51 32.53 10.03
N GLY A 88 -14.18 31.43 9.34
CA GLY A 88 -12.79 31.14 8.95
C GLY A 88 -12.20 32.22 8.06
N PHE A 89 -12.99 32.72 7.09
CA PHE A 89 -12.57 33.80 6.20
C PHE A 89 -12.33 35.12 6.97
N ARG A 90 -13.20 35.46 7.92
CA ARG A 90 -12.99 36.61 8.83
C ARG A 90 -11.76 36.44 9.71
N ALA A 91 -11.51 35.24 10.22
CA ALA A 91 -10.33 34.94 11.03
C ALA A 91 -9.03 35.08 10.21
N PHE A 92 -9.03 34.60 8.96
CA PHE A 92 -7.91 34.75 8.02
C PHE A 92 -7.57 36.21 7.75
N ILE A 93 -8.58 37.03 7.43
CA ILE A 93 -8.39 38.48 7.25
C ILE A 93 -7.84 39.13 8.54
N SER A 94 -8.34 38.72 9.71
CA SER A 94 -7.87 39.26 10.99
C SER A 94 -6.40 38.95 11.23
N LYS A 95 -5.90 37.77 10.81
CA LYS A 95 -4.48 37.42 10.84
C LYS A 95 -3.67 38.28 9.87
N LEU A 96 -4.15 38.52 8.64
CA LEU A 96 -3.48 39.44 7.70
C LEU A 96 -3.37 40.86 8.25
N LYS A 97 -4.41 41.35 8.95
CA LYS A 97 -4.39 42.66 9.62
C LYS A 97 -3.34 42.69 10.72
N ARG A 98 -3.26 41.64 11.54
CA ARG A 98 -2.25 41.52 12.59
C ARG A 98 -0.84 41.52 12.00
N TYR A 99 -0.59 40.72 10.96
CA TYR A 99 0.67 40.73 10.23
C TYR A 99 1.03 42.15 9.73
N LEU A 100 0.06 42.87 9.14
CA LEU A 100 0.26 44.22 8.63
C LEU A 100 0.68 45.22 9.73
N GLU A 101 0.11 45.09 10.93
CA GLU A 101 0.49 45.90 12.10
C GLU A 101 1.90 45.55 12.59
N GLU A 102 2.19 44.25 12.72
CA GLU A 102 3.50 43.75 13.18
C GLU A 102 4.63 44.12 12.23
N ILE A 103 4.45 43.93 10.93
CA ILE A 103 5.48 44.24 9.94
C ILE A 103 5.77 45.75 9.89
N ARG A 104 4.74 46.59 10.05
CA ARG A 104 4.91 48.04 10.17
C ARG A 104 5.64 48.41 11.46
N GLY A 105 5.45 47.68 12.54
CA GLY A 105 6.20 47.89 13.78
C GLY A 105 7.67 47.51 13.62
N ARG A 106 7.93 46.33 13.07
CA ARG A 106 9.25 45.70 12.98
C ARG A 106 10.16 46.33 11.91
N ALA A 107 9.64 46.55 10.71
CA ALA A 107 10.44 47.02 9.58
C ALA A 107 10.47 48.56 9.50
N SER A 108 11.66 49.13 9.32
CA SER A 108 11.80 50.50 8.83
C SER A 108 11.60 50.57 7.30
N GLU A 109 11.97 49.51 6.59
CA GLU A 109 11.90 49.39 5.14
C GLU A 109 11.67 47.93 4.74
N ILE A 110 10.81 47.68 3.75
CA ILE A 110 10.76 46.39 3.07
C ILE A 110 11.75 46.44 1.91
N VAL A 111 12.87 45.72 2.03
CA VAL A 111 13.96 45.75 1.04
C VAL A 111 13.60 44.91 -0.18
N SER A 112 12.99 43.73 0.03
CA SER A 112 12.53 42.88 -1.07
C SER A 112 11.43 41.94 -0.61
N ALA A 113 10.48 41.63 -1.50
CA ALA A 113 9.50 40.56 -1.34
C ALA A 113 9.54 39.67 -2.58
N GLU A 114 9.98 38.41 -2.42
CA GLU A 114 10.43 37.48 -3.49
C GLU A 114 11.74 37.90 -4.15
N LYS A 115 12.86 38.01 -3.40
CA LYS A 115 14.17 38.26 -4.02
C LYS A 115 14.62 36.97 -4.73
N PRO A 116 14.78 36.96 -6.07
CA PRO A 116 15.29 35.78 -6.76
C PRO A 116 16.77 35.57 -6.44
N PHE A 117 17.17 34.31 -6.40
CA PHE A 117 18.57 33.92 -6.25
C PHE A 117 18.92 32.75 -7.18
N SER A 118 20.22 32.63 -7.46
CA SER A 118 20.79 31.51 -8.20
C SER A 118 22.15 31.16 -7.61
N ILE A 119 22.35 29.90 -7.24
CA ILE A 119 23.64 29.35 -6.84
C ILE A 119 24.14 28.50 -8.00
N MET A 120 25.38 28.71 -8.45
CA MET A 120 26.03 27.92 -9.49
C MET A 120 27.24 27.21 -8.88
N LYS A 121 27.26 25.88 -8.96
CA LYS A 121 28.34 25.05 -8.42
C LYS A 121 28.59 23.85 -9.33
N ASP A 122 29.79 23.74 -9.92
CA ASP A 122 30.22 22.63 -10.77
C ASP A 122 29.24 22.21 -11.88
N GLY A 123 28.55 23.17 -12.51
CA GLY A 123 27.53 22.87 -13.54
C GLY A 123 26.17 22.43 -12.96
N PHE A 124 25.96 22.57 -11.66
CA PHE A 124 24.68 22.44 -10.97
C PHE A 124 24.17 23.83 -10.60
N MET A 125 22.96 24.18 -11.05
CA MET A 125 22.34 25.48 -10.80
C MET A 125 21.10 25.32 -9.93
N ILE A 126 21.08 25.97 -8.78
CA ILE A 126 19.93 25.99 -7.88
C ILE A 126 19.29 27.35 -7.96
N THR A 127 17.99 27.40 -8.23
CA THR A 127 17.25 28.67 -8.34
C THR A 127 16.07 28.72 -7.38
N GLY A 128 15.80 29.89 -6.82
CA GLY A 128 14.70 30.06 -5.88
C GLY A 128 14.40 31.54 -5.66
N GLN A 129 13.50 31.80 -4.72
CA GLN A 129 13.13 33.14 -4.28
C GLN A 129 13.01 33.13 -2.75
N THR A 130 13.48 34.20 -2.11
CA THR A 130 13.28 34.38 -0.66
C THR A 130 11.96 35.09 -0.41
N ASP A 131 11.21 34.71 0.62
CA ASP A 131 9.92 35.33 0.93
C ASP A 131 10.04 36.84 1.16
N LEU A 132 10.82 37.26 2.16
CA LEU A 132 10.91 38.66 2.54
C LEU A 132 12.30 39.02 3.10
N ILE A 133 12.80 40.18 2.69
CA ILE A 133 13.96 40.84 3.29
C ILE A 133 13.52 42.21 3.77
N ILE A 134 13.78 42.52 5.02
CA ILE A 134 13.46 43.80 5.63
C ILE A 134 14.70 44.47 6.20
N ARG A 135 14.62 45.78 6.37
CA ARG A 135 15.48 46.52 7.27
C ARG A 135 14.74 46.73 8.57
N ASN A 136 15.30 46.29 9.69
CA ASN A 136 14.73 46.51 11.00
C ASN A 136 14.83 48.01 11.40
N ARG A 137 14.26 48.38 12.55
CA ARG A 137 14.28 49.76 13.05
C ARG A 137 15.66 50.27 13.45
N GLU A 138 16.61 49.37 13.70
CA GLU A 138 18.00 49.67 14.06
C GLU A 138 18.91 49.83 12.82
N GLY A 139 18.37 49.54 11.62
CA GLY A 139 19.08 49.65 10.35
C GLY A 139 19.67 48.34 9.82
N GLY A 140 19.61 47.27 10.62
CA GLY A 140 20.08 45.94 10.26
C GLY A 140 19.16 45.21 9.27
N LEU A 141 19.73 44.30 8.48
CA LEU A 141 18.98 43.48 7.53
C LEU A 141 18.49 42.20 8.21
N GLU A 142 17.21 41.89 8.05
CA GLU A 142 16.63 40.63 8.51
C GLU A 142 16.02 39.88 7.33
N LEU A 143 16.30 38.58 7.27
CA LEU A 143 15.66 37.67 6.33
C LEU A 143 14.51 36.96 7.01
N VAL A 144 13.34 36.97 6.38
CA VAL A 144 12.11 36.36 6.93
C VAL A 144 11.60 35.30 5.98
N ASP A 145 11.36 34.11 6.51
CA ASP A 145 10.66 33.01 5.84
C ASP A 145 9.27 32.85 6.46
N PHE A 146 8.24 32.76 5.62
CA PHE A 146 6.86 32.61 6.06
C PHE A 146 6.48 31.14 6.20
N LYS A 147 5.72 30.81 7.26
CA LYS A 147 5.13 29.50 7.48
C LYS A 147 3.64 29.64 7.72
N SER A 148 2.83 28.89 6.98
CA SER A 148 1.36 28.94 7.09
C SER A 148 0.78 28.15 8.27
N MET A 149 1.61 27.66 9.18
CA MET A 149 1.25 26.81 10.32
C MET A 149 1.63 27.50 11.65
N SER A 150 1.34 26.86 12.79
CA SER A 150 1.77 27.35 14.11
C SER A 150 3.24 26.99 14.41
N GLY A 151 3.87 27.69 15.35
CA GLY A 151 5.26 27.46 15.76
C GLY A 151 5.53 26.03 16.25
N SER A 152 4.54 25.38 16.86
CA SER A 152 4.61 23.96 17.27
C SER A 152 4.73 22.97 16.10
N GLY A 153 4.35 23.38 14.89
CA GLY A 153 4.43 22.58 13.68
C GLY A 153 5.73 22.73 12.89
N ILE A 154 6.63 23.61 13.34
CA ILE A 154 7.92 23.84 12.69
C ILE A 154 8.86 22.66 12.93
N HIS A 155 9.44 22.14 11.85
CA HIS A 155 10.65 21.30 11.92
C HIS A 155 11.88 22.20 11.87
N ALA A 156 12.53 22.39 13.03
CA ALA A 156 13.67 23.30 13.19
C ALA A 156 14.73 23.10 12.09
N ARG A 157 15.11 21.85 11.84
CA ARG A 157 16.13 21.49 10.84
C ARG A 157 15.80 21.93 9.40
N ASP A 158 14.54 21.86 8.99
CA ASP A 158 14.13 22.22 7.62
C ASP A 158 14.22 23.75 7.42
N ILE A 159 13.85 24.52 8.44
CA ILE A 159 13.92 25.98 8.42
C ILE A 159 15.37 26.47 8.53
N GLU A 160 16.17 25.88 9.43
CA GLU A 160 17.60 26.16 9.57
C GLU A 160 18.32 25.99 8.23
N LEU A 161 18.02 24.88 7.54
CA LEU A 161 18.56 24.59 6.22
C LEU A 161 18.12 25.64 5.19
N GLN A 162 16.83 25.93 5.10
CA GLN A 162 16.28 26.87 4.13
C GLN A 162 16.88 28.27 4.28
N LEU A 163 16.94 28.78 5.51
CA LEU A 163 17.57 30.07 5.82
C LEU A 163 19.08 30.02 5.56
N GLY A 164 19.73 28.86 5.78
CA GLY A 164 21.13 28.65 5.45
C GLY A 164 21.39 28.78 3.94
N VAL A 165 20.55 28.16 3.11
CA VAL A 165 20.66 28.28 1.64
C VAL A 165 20.45 29.72 1.19
N TYR A 166 19.47 30.44 1.75
CA TYR A 166 19.26 31.85 1.42
C TYR A 166 20.45 32.73 1.81
N ARG A 167 21.02 32.51 2.99
CA ARG A 167 22.25 33.19 3.45
C ARG A 167 23.39 32.96 2.46
N HIS A 168 23.61 31.71 2.06
CA HIS A 168 24.66 31.36 1.11
C HIS A 168 24.40 31.96 -0.29
N ALA A 169 23.14 32.05 -0.72
CA ALA A 169 22.78 32.51 -2.05
C ALA A 169 22.86 34.03 -2.25
N LEU A 170 22.63 34.82 -1.19
CA LEU A 170 22.35 36.25 -1.34
C LEU A 170 23.56 37.18 -1.17
N ASP A 171 24.72 36.69 -0.71
CA ASP A 171 25.94 37.48 -0.44
C ASP A 171 25.63 38.85 0.21
N LEU A 172 24.76 38.81 1.22
CA LEU A 172 24.33 39.94 2.02
C LEU A 172 24.63 39.64 3.49
N ASP A 173 25.00 40.68 4.23
CA ASP A 173 25.18 40.61 5.68
C ASP A 173 23.83 40.79 6.36
N PHE A 174 23.39 39.79 7.11
CA PHE A 174 22.10 39.77 7.80
C PHE A 174 22.31 39.74 9.32
N ASP A 175 21.65 40.64 10.02
CA ASP A 175 21.63 40.74 11.48
C ASP A 175 20.70 39.71 12.14
N GLY A 176 19.74 39.17 11.37
CA GLY A 176 18.79 38.20 11.89
C GLY A 176 18.12 37.35 10.81
N PHE A 177 17.84 36.10 11.16
CA PHE A 177 17.10 35.16 10.34
C PHE A 177 15.85 34.72 11.10
N LEU A 178 14.70 34.87 10.46
CA LEU A 178 13.41 34.77 11.11
C LEU A 178 12.50 33.80 10.38
N ALA A 179 11.75 33.02 11.15
CA ALA A 179 10.55 32.35 10.67
C ALA A 179 9.32 33.05 11.25
N TYR A 180 8.38 33.44 10.39
CA TYR A 180 7.09 33.99 10.81
C TYR A 180 5.98 32.96 10.61
N THR A 181 5.29 32.59 11.68
CA THR A 181 4.18 31.64 11.65
C THR A 181 2.84 32.37 11.56
N PHE A 182 2.08 32.09 10.51
CA PHE A 182 0.86 32.82 10.20
C PHE A 182 -0.31 32.46 11.12
N GLU A 183 -0.38 31.21 11.60
CA GLU A 183 -1.53 30.73 12.36
C GLU A 183 -1.63 31.34 13.77
N ASP A 184 -0.50 31.56 14.42
CA ASP A 184 -0.35 32.15 15.75
C ASP A 184 0.26 33.56 15.73
N SER A 185 0.78 34.00 14.58
CA SER A 185 1.42 35.32 14.39
C SER A 185 2.69 35.49 15.24
N GLU A 186 3.51 34.44 15.32
CA GLU A 186 4.76 34.46 16.07
C GLU A 186 5.98 34.70 15.16
N TRP A 187 6.99 35.35 15.73
CA TRP A 187 8.27 35.62 15.09
C TRP A 187 9.35 34.83 15.82
N HIS A 188 9.98 33.89 15.14
CA HIS A 188 11.01 33.02 15.70
C HIS A 188 12.37 33.38 15.14
N LEU A 189 13.34 33.66 16.01
CA LEU A 189 14.74 33.79 15.62
C LEU A 189 15.32 32.40 15.37
N ILE A 190 15.95 32.20 14.22
CA ILE A 190 16.51 30.92 13.78
C ILE A 190 18.00 31.10 13.52
N GLU A 191 18.80 30.13 13.95
CA GLU A 191 20.21 30.04 13.56
C GLU A 191 20.32 29.25 12.26
N PRO A 192 20.76 29.86 11.13
CA PRO A 192 20.85 29.14 9.86
C PRO A 192 21.92 28.04 9.88
N ALA A 193 21.70 27.00 9.09
CA ALA A 193 22.72 25.96 8.89
C ALA A 193 24.04 26.56 8.36
N ALA A 194 25.15 26.11 8.96
CA ALA A 194 26.49 26.66 8.70
C ALA A 194 27.09 26.13 7.39
N ASP A 195 27.07 24.81 7.19
CA ASP A 195 27.66 24.13 6.03
C ASP A 195 26.62 23.85 4.95
N ILE A 196 26.46 24.81 4.04
CA ILE A 196 25.60 24.68 2.86
C ILE A 196 26.39 24.17 1.66
N GLU A 197 27.66 24.58 1.53
CA GLU A 197 28.45 24.26 0.36
C GLU A 197 28.68 22.75 0.21
N GLY A 198 29.09 22.07 1.29
CA GLY A 198 29.28 20.62 1.26
C GLY A 198 27.98 19.84 1.03
N LEU A 199 26.86 20.34 1.57
CA LEU A 199 25.54 19.73 1.35
C LEU A 199 25.10 19.84 -0.11
N LEU A 200 25.29 21.00 -0.74
CA LEU A 200 24.93 21.21 -2.14
C LEU A 200 25.81 20.37 -3.08
N GLU A 201 27.09 20.22 -2.76
CA GLU A 201 28.01 19.33 -3.47
C GLU A 201 27.56 17.85 -3.40
N ASP A 202 27.24 17.35 -2.19
CA ASP A 202 26.75 15.97 -2.00
C ASP A 202 25.46 15.72 -2.79
N VAL A 203 24.48 16.61 -2.68
CA VAL A 203 23.20 16.46 -3.39
C VAL A 203 23.41 16.46 -4.90
N ALA A 204 24.23 17.38 -5.42
CA ALA A 204 24.50 17.46 -6.85
C ALA A 204 25.18 16.20 -7.39
N GLU A 205 26.15 15.65 -6.66
CA GLU A 205 26.84 14.42 -7.05
C GLU A 205 25.90 13.22 -7.06
N ARG A 206 25.04 13.11 -6.04
CA ARG A 206 24.10 11.98 -5.92
C ARG A 206 22.98 12.02 -6.94
N ILE A 207 22.45 13.20 -7.26
CA ILE A 207 21.47 13.34 -8.37
C ILE A 207 22.10 12.94 -9.71
N ARG A 208 23.35 13.36 -9.98
CA ARG A 208 24.07 12.95 -11.22
C ARG A 208 24.31 11.45 -11.33
N ARG A 209 24.44 10.76 -10.19
CA ARG A 209 24.56 9.30 -10.12
C ARG A 209 23.21 8.57 -10.14
N GLU A 210 22.13 9.31 -10.33
CA GLU A 210 20.75 8.80 -10.29
C GLU A 210 20.43 8.08 -8.96
N GLU A 211 21.04 8.55 -7.85
CA GLU A 211 20.82 7.98 -6.53
C GLU A 211 19.53 8.51 -5.91
N PHE A 212 18.45 7.76 -6.08
CA PHE A 212 17.12 8.12 -5.59
C PHE A 212 16.54 7.13 -4.56
N PRO A 213 17.29 6.73 -3.50
CA PRO A 213 16.75 5.82 -2.51
C PRO A 213 15.60 6.47 -1.72
N PRO A 214 14.58 5.72 -1.30
CA PRO A 214 13.59 6.23 -0.37
C PRO A 214 14.26 6.57 0.97
N ARG A 215 13.88 7.71 1.56
CA ARG A 215 14.33 8.14 2.88
C ARG A 215 13.14 8.16 3.82
N GLU A 216 13.19 7.35 4.87
CA GLU A 216 12.12 7.33 5.87
C GLU A 216 12.15 8.60 6.71
N ASN A 217 10.98 9.19 6.89
CA ASN A 217 10.75 10.35 7.74
C ASN A 217 9.29 10.35 8.20
N ASN A 218 8.97 11.29 9.10
CA ASN A 218 7.64 11.53 9.64
C ASN A 218 6.58 11.92 8.59
N LEU A 219 6.98 12.26 7.36
CA LEU A 219 6.07 12.57 6.24
C LEU A 219 5.69 11.32 5.41
N CYS A 220 6.33 10.17 5.63
CA CYS A 220 6.07 8.95 4.84
C CYS A 220 4.61 8.46 4.93
N SER A 221 3.96 8.63 6.08
CA SER A 221 2.55 8.26 6.28
C SER A 221 1.59 9.11 5.44
N LEU A 222 1.97 10.35 5.14
CA LEU A 222 1.23 11.34 4.36
C LEU A 222 1.69 11.39 2.88
N CYS A 223 2.71 10.62 2.51
CA CYS A 223 3.28 10.64 1.16
C CYS A 223 2.31 10.01 0.15
N ILE A 224 1.92 10.77 -0.87
CA ILE A 224 1.02 10.27 -1.95
C ILE A 224 1.61 9.08 -2.70
N PHE A 225 2.93 9.01 -2.82
CA PHE A 225 3.64 7.90 -3.46
C PHE A 225 3.93 6.74 -2.52
N ARG A 226 3.37 6.71 -1.31
CA ARG A 226 3.67 5.67 -0.32
C ARG A 226 3.42 4.27 -0.89
N SER A 227 2.30 4.05 -1.58
CA SER A 227 1.98 2.76 -2.20
C SER A 227 3.04 2.34 -3.22
N ILE A 228 3.42 3.23 -4.13
CA ILE A 228 4.46 3.02 -5.14
C ILE A 228 5.82 2.78 -4.47
N CYS A 229 6.17 3.60 -3.48
CA CYS A 229 7.40 3.48 -2.70
C CYS A 229 7.51 2.12 -2.02
N THR A 230 6.41 1.63 -1.42
CA THR A 230 6.36 0.33 -0.76
C THR A 230 6.39 -0.85 -1.73
N TYR A 231 5.84 -0.67 -2.94
CA TYR A 231 5.82 -1.70 -3.98
C TYR A 231 7.18 -1.83 -4.67
N ILE A 232 7.76 -0.72 -5.12
CA ILE A 232 9.02 -0.69 -5.89
C ILE A 232 10.23 -0.95 -5.00
N ASN A 233 10.35 -0.24 -3.89
CA ASN A 233 11.54 -0.31 -3.03
C ASN A 233 11.36 -1.31 -1.90
N GLY A 234 10.61 -2.40 -2.15
CA GLY A 234 10.18 -3.40 -1.17
C GLY A 234 11.15 -3.46 0.01
N ARG A 235 10.75 -2.90 1.16
CA ARG A 235 11.66 -2.55 2.25
C ARG A 235 12.69 -3.66 2.52
N GLN A 236 13.94 -3.42 2.11
CA GLN A 236 15.09 -3.84 2.88
C GLN A 236 15.15 -2.92 4.10
N GLU A 237 14.66 -3.41 5.24
CA GLU A 237 15.16 -2.97 6.53
C GLU A 237 16.17 -4.01 7.00
N ALA A 238 17.45 -3.66 6.94
CA ALA A 238 18.47 -4.35 7.70
C ALA A 238 18.31 -3.95 9.19
N GLY A 239 17.52 -4.74 9.92
CA GLY A 239 17.66 -4.91 11.37
C GLY A 239 16.82 -4.02 12.29
N ALA A 240 15.51 -4.23 12.35
CA ALA A 240 14.69 -4.03 13.57
C ALA A 240 13.36 -4.79 13.45
N GLY A 241 13.41 -6.13 13.55
CA GLY A 241 12.23 -6.99 13.47
C GLY A 241 11.20 -6.67 14.55
N GLY A 242 9.98 -6.35 14.11
CA GLY A 242 8.81 -6.18 14.96
C GLY A 242 7.57 -6.79 14.30
N GLU A 243 6.63 -7.24 15.12
CA GLU A 243 5.43 -7.99 14.69
C GLU A 243 4.65 -7.28 13.57
N ALA A 244 4.62 -5.94 13.57
CA ALA A 244 3.89 -5.14 12.58
C ALA A 244 4.48 -5.18 11.16
N GLU A 245 5.78 -5.44 11.00
CA GLU A 245 6.44 -5.57 9.68
C GLU A 245 6.41 -7.02 9.21
N ASP A 246 6.61 -7.97 10.13
CA ASP A 246 6.46 -9.40 9.81
C ASP A 246 5.03 -9.74 9.37
N LEU A 247 4.02 -9.12 10.01
CA LEU A 247 2.62 -9.19 9.60
C LEU A 247 2.40 -8.62 8.20
N ARG A 248 3.03 -7.48 7.88
CA ARG A 248 2.95 -6.87 6.54
C ARG A 248 3.62 -7.73 5.47
N ARG A 249 4.73 -8.38 5.82
CA ARG A 249 5.38 -9.35 4.94
C ARG A 249 4.46 -10.54 4.69
N ALA A 250 3.93 -11.15 5.75
CA ALA A 250 2.99 -12.26 5.63
C ALA A 250 1.78 -11.91 4.73
N PHE A 251 1.25 -10.69 4.82
CA PHE A 251 0.17 -10.26 3.94
C PHE A 251 0.59 -10.09 2.48
N ARG A 252 1.81 -9.58 2.20
CA ARG A 252 2.35 -9.50 0.83
C ARG A 252 2.61 -10.86 0.22
N ASP A 253 2.94 -11.85 1.05
CA ASP A 253 3.20 -13.23 0.63
C ASP A 253 1.89 -13.98 0.26
N LEU A 254 0.71 -13.36 0.43
CA LEU A 254 -0.57 -13.94 0.00
C LEU A 254 -0.71 -13.91 -1.52
N ASP A 255 -0.22 -14.96 -2.19
CA ASP A 255 -0.48 -15.24 -3.59
C ASP A 255 -1.35 -16.49 -3.75
N PRO A 256 -2.62 -16.37 -4.21
CA PRO A 256 -3.48 -17.52 -4.42
C PRO A 256 -2.97 -18.55 -5.44
N HIS A 257 -1.99 -18.20 -6.29
CA HIS A 257 -1.36 -19.13 -7.23
C HIS A 257 -0.29 -20.00 -6.57
N ASP A 258 0.35 -19.51 -5.50
CA ASP A 258 1.18 -20.31 -4.60
C ASP A 258 0.34 -20.77 -3.41
N MET A 259 -0.43 -21.84 -3.61
CA MET A 259 -1.41 -22.30 -2.62
C MET A 259 -0.77 -22.71 -1.28
N ASP A 260 0.45 -23.26 -1.30
CA ASP A 260 1.15 -23.67 -0.08
C ASP A 260 1.72 -22.44 0.66
N GLY A 261 2.39 -21.52 -0.06
CA GLY A 261 2.84 -20.26 0.50
C GLY A 261 1.69 -19.41 1.05
N TYR A 262 0.54 -19.39 0.36
CA TYR A 262 -0.67 -18.71 0.80
C TYR A 262 -1.19 -19.26 2.14
N VAL A 263 -1.19 -20.59 2.32
CA VAL A 263 -1.64 -21.21 3.57
C VAL A 263 -0.73 -20.83 4.72
N GLU A 264 0.59 -20.93 4.53
CA GLU A 264 1.57 -20.54 5.55
C GLU A 264 1.44 -19.04 5.91
N ALA A 265 1.26 -18.18 4.92
CA ALA A 265 1.03 -16.76 5.11
C ALA A 265 -0.28 -16.48 5.87
N MET A 266 -1.38 -17.14 5.51
CA MET A 266 -2.66 -17.05 6.23
C MET A 266 -2.51 -17.49 7.68
N GLU A 267 -1.84 -18.62 7.95
CA GLU A 267 -1.60 -19.11 9.30
C GLU A 267 -0.80 -18.11 10.15
N ARG A 268 0.23 -17.49 9.57
CA ARG A 268 1.00 -16.43 10.24
C ARG A 268 0.13 -15.22 10.60
N ILE A 269 -0.69 -14.73 9.68
CA ILE A 269 -1.58 -13.58 9.92
C ILE A 269 -2.61 -13.92 11.00
N MET A 270 -3.23 -15.11 10.94
CA MET A 270 -4.14 -15.59 11.98
C MET A 270 -3.43 -15.70 13.35
N GLY A 271 -2.16 -16.12 13.34
CA GLY A 271 -1.31 -16.15 14.53
C GLY A 271 -1.10 -14.77 15.16
N TYR A 272 -0.83 -13.74 14.36
CA TYR A 272 -0.72 -12.36 14.86
C TYR A 272 -2.03 -11.86 15.48
N LEU A 273 -3.18 -12.15 14.86
CA LEU A 273 -4.48 -11.79 15.43
C LEU A 273 -4.74 -12.46 16.78
N ARG A 274 -4.31 -13.71 16.99
CA ARG A 274 -4.51 -14.41 18.27
C ARG A 274 -3.52 -13.98 19.35
N ASN A 275 -2.26 -13.84 18.98
CA ASN A 275 -1.16 -13.92 19.95
C ASN A 275 -0.40 -12.61 20.15
N SER A 276 -0.52 -11.63 19.25
CA SER A 276 0.22 -10.37 19.40
C SER A 276 -0.21 -9.64 20.66
N HIS A 277 0.77 -9.14 21.42
CA HIS A 277 0.51 -8.31 22.59
C HIS A 277 0.06 -6.89 22.22
N ASP A 278 0.34 -6.45 20.98
CA ASP A 278 -0.03 -5.13 20.47
C ASP A 278 -1.44 -5.14 19.86
N PRO A 279 -2.42 -4.42 20.45
CA PRO A 279 -3.76 -4.31 19.89
C PRO A 279 -3.81 -3.75 18.46
N GLU A 280 -2.85 -2.89 18.07
CA GLU A 280 -2.79 -2.32 16.72
C GLU A 280 -2.37 -3.38 15.69
N VAL A 281 -1.44 -4.26 16.06
CA VAL A 281 -1.03 -5.40 15.22
C VAL A 281 -2.19 -6.38 15.07
N ARG A 282 -2.91 -6.70 16.15
CA ARG A 282 -4.11 -7.55 16.10
C ARG A 282 -5.19 -6.93 15.20
N ALA A 283 -5.49 -5.64 15.36
CA ALA A 283 -6.49 -4.95 14.53
C ALA A 283 -6.11 -5.00 13.03
N ARG A 284 -4.83 -4.77 12.71
CA ARG A 284 -4.32 -4.84 11.35
C ARG A 284 -4.38 -6.26 10.77
N ALA A 285 -4.07 -7.27 11.58
CA ALA A 285 -4.19 -8.66 11.17
C ALA A 285 -5.64 -9.01 10.80
N ALA A 286 -6.61 -8.58 11.61
CA ALA A 286 -8.03 -8.75 11.29
C ALA A 286 -8.41 -8.08 9.95
N ASP A 287 -7.91 -6.87 9.70
CA ASP A 287 -8.15 -6.17 8.44
C ASP A 287 -7.60 -6.90 7.22
N TYR A 288 -6.37 -7.40 7.31
CA TYR A 288 -5.72 -8.19 6.27
C TYR A 288 -6.46 -9.50 5.98
N LEU A 289 -6.91 -10.22 7.01
CA LEU A 289 -7.75 -11.41 6.83
C LEU A 289 -9.07 -11.07 6.12
N GLY A 290 -9.66 -9.92 6.45
CA GLY A 290 -10.86 -9.43 5.77
C GLY A 290 -10.61 -9.06 4.30
N GLU A 291 -9.43 -8.55 3.95
CA GLU A 291 -9.03 -8.23 2.58
C GLU A 291 -8.70 -9.47 1.75
N ALA A 292 -8.07 -10.48 2.36
CA ALA A 292 -7.84 -11.77 1.73
C ALA A 292 -9.16 -12.41 1.25
N GLY A 293 -10.24 -12.20 2.01
CA GLY A 293 -11.58 -12.64 1.64
C GLY A 293 -11.80 -14.15 1.86
N ASP A 294 -10.90 -14.81 2.60
CA ASP A 294 -10.90 -16.25 2.78
C ASP A 294 -11.62 -16.68 4.07
N ALA A 295 -12.63 -17.52 3.94
CA ALA A 295 -13.45 -17.97 5.05
C ALA A 295 -12.73 -18.88 6.05
N VAL A 296 -11.52 -19.37 5.74
CA VAL A 296 -10.66 -20.07 6.73
C VAL A 296 -10.41 -19.21 7.99
N ALA A 297 -10.39 -17.88 7.83
CA ALA A 297 -10.15 -16.94 8.91
C ALA A 297 -11.40 -16.65 9.77
N LEU A 298 -12.56 -17.23 9.43
CA LEU A 298 -13.83 -16.90 10.08
C LEU A 298 -13.79 -17.14 11.59
N ASP A 299 -13.27 -18.28 12.03
CA ASP A 299 -13.28 -18.64 13.44
C ASP A 299 -12.40 -17.69 14.28
N VAL A 300 -11.19 -17.37 13.81
CA VAL A 300 -10.31 -16.43 14.51
C VAL A 300 -10.87 -15.01 14.54
N LEU A 301 -11.55 -14.57 13.48
CA LEU A 301 -12.21 -13.27 13.44
C LEU A 301 -13.42 -13.22 14.39
N ARG A 302 -14.15 -14.33 14.56
CA ARG A 302 -15.25 -14.44 15.52
C ARG A 302 -14.77 -14.40 16.96
N GLU A 303 -13.64 -15.06 17.26
CA GLU A 303 -12.96 -14.91 18.55
C GLU A 303 -12.61 -13.44 18.83
N ALA A 304 -12.05 -12.75 17.82
CA ALA A 304 -11.64 -11.35 17.92
C ALA A 304 -12.79 -10.34 18.11
N LEU A 305 -14.05 -10.73 17.90
CA LEU A 305 -15.21 -9.89 18.25
C LEU A 305 -15.30 -9.60 19.76
N ASN A 306 -14.64 -10.42 20.58
CA ASN A 306 -14.55 -10.25 22.04
C ASN A 306 -13.15 -9.79 22.50
N ASP A 307 -12.29 -9.32 21.60
CA ASP A 307 -10.95 -8.84 21.95
C ASP A 307 -11.00 -7.65 22.93
N PRO A 308 -10.07 -7.53 23.90
CA PRO A 308 -10.02 -6.40 24.82
C PRO A 308 -9.88 -5.04 24.11
N GLY A 309 -9.16 -4.97 23.00
CA GLY A 309 -8.96 -3.76 22.20
C GLY A 309 -10.20 -3.40 21.37
N GLU A 310 -10.73 -2.20 21.55
CA GLU A 310 -11.90 -1.74 20.79
C GLU A 310 -11.64 -1.70 19.27
N GLY A 311 -10.45 -1.23 18.86
CA GLY A 311 -10.05 -1.21 17.44
C GLY A 311 -10.06 -2.60 16.81
N VAL A 312 -9.63 -3.63 17.55
CA VAL A 312 -9.62 -5.03 17.09
C VAL A 312 -11.03 -5.54 16.85
N ARG A 313 -11.96 -5.28 17.80
CA ARG A 313 -13.38 -5.68 17.65
C ARG A 313 -14.03 -5.03 16.43
N ILE A 314 -13.73 -3.76 16.17
CA ILE A 314 -14.24 -3.03 15.01
C ILE A 314 -13.67 -3.62 13.71
N ALA A 315 -12.36 -3.86 13.66
CA ALA A 315 -11.68 -4.47 12.51
C ALA A 315 -12.22 -5.88 12.22
N ALA A 316 -12.38 -6.72 13.25
CA ALA A 316 -12.95 -8.07 13.14
C ALA A 316 -14.37 -8.06 12.56
N ARG A 317 -15.25 -7.15 13.03
CA ARG A 317 -16.60 -7.00 12.48
C ARG A 317 -16.57 -6.61 11.00
N ARG A 318 -15.70 -5.66 10.64
CA ARG A 318 -15.51 -5.22 9.25
C ARG A 318 -15.00 -6.35 8.36
N ALA A 319 -14.05 -7.13 8.85
CA ALA A 319 -13.47 -8.27 8.15
C ALA A 319 -14.51 -9.36 7.90
N ILE A 320 -15.33 -9.71 8.89
CA ILE A 320 -16.42 -10.69 8.74
C ILE A 320 -17.43 -10.23 7.68
N GLU A 321 -17.78 -8.94 7.64
CA GLU A 321 -18.66 -8.42 6.58
C GLU A 321 -18.03 -8.49 5.18
N ARG A 322 -16.71 -8.30 5.07
CA ARG A 322 -15.97 -8.51 3.81
C ARG A 322 -16.00 -9.99 3.39
N LEU A 323 -15.80 -10.93 4.33
CA LEU A 323 -15.92 -12.37 4.06
C LEU A 323 -17.31 -12.73 3.54
N LYS A 324 -18.38 -12.22 4.16
CA LYS A 324 -19.76 -12.48 3.69
C LYS A 324 -19.97 -12.02 2.24
N LYS A 325 -19.39 -10.89 1.85
CA LYS A 325 -19.45 -10.37 0.48
C LYS A 325 -18.69 -11.28 -0.49
N ALA A 326 -17.49 -11.72 -0.13
CA ALA A 326 -16.69 -12.64 -0.95
C ALA A 326 -17.41 -14.00 -1.17
N GLN A 327 -18.23 -14.42 -0.22
CA GLN A 327 -18.99 -15.67 -0.26
C GLN A 327 -20.21 -15.67 -1.17
N ARG A 328 -20.60 -14.53 -1.76
CA ARG A 328 -21.83 -14.45 -2.57
C ARG A 328 -21.76 -15.32 -3.82
N ALA A 329 -20.73 -15.14 -4.65
CA ALA A 329 -20.54 -15.93 -5.87
C ALA A 329 -20.43 -17.43 -5.55
N LEU A 330 -19.64 -17.79 -4.55
CA LEU A 330 -19.47 -19.19 -4.12
C LEU A 330 -20.78 -19.87 -3.69
N LYS A 331 -21.76 -19.12 -3.18
CA LYS A 331 -23.07 -19.67 -2.84
C LYS A 331 -23.97 -19.85 -4.06
N GLU A 332 -23.86 -18.95 -5.03
CA GLU A 332 -24.60 -18.99 -6.29
C GLU A 332 -24.13 -20.20 -7.12
N ASP A 333 -22.81 -20.41 -7.20
CA ASP A 333 -22.18 -21.45 -8.03
C ASP A 333 -21.90 -22.78 -7.31
N TYR A 334 -22.41 -22.94 -6.08
CA TYR A 334 -22.06 -24.00 -5.13
C TYR A 334 -22.00 -25.42 -5.71
N GLN A 335 -22.91 -25.76 -6.63
CA GLN A 335 -22.99 -27.11 -7.21
C GLN A 335 -21.84 -27.44 -8.17
N THR A 336 -21.13 -26.43 -8.65
CA THR A 336 -20.05 -26.56 -9.63
C THR A 336 -18.67 -26.29 -9.05
N LEU A 337 -18.60 -26.08 -7.74
CA LEU A 337 -17.38 -25.72 -7.05
C LEU A 337 -16.52 -26.95 -6.73
N ILE A 338 -15.20 -26.79 -6.88
CA ILE A 338 -14.19 -27.73 -6.41
C ILE A 338 -12.98 -26.97 -5.86
N CYS A 339 -12.31 -27.53 -4.86
CA CYS A 339 -11.05 -26.98 -4.38
C CYS A 339 -9.93 -27.30 -5.41
N GLY A 340 -9.30 -26.28 -6.00
CA GLY A 340 -8.17 -26.45 -6.90
C GLY A 340 -6.95 -27.10 -6.23
N ARG A 341 -6.80 -26.90 -4.91
CA ARG A 341 -5.72 -27.50 -4.10
C ARG A 341 -5.96 -28.96 -3.77
N ASP A 342 -7.10 -29.24 -3.12
CA ASP A 342 -7.35 -30.55 -2.53
C ASP A 342 -8.18 -31.46 -3.46
N LEU A 343 -8.81 -30.91 -4.50
CA LEU A 343 -9.70 -31.62 -5.43
C LEU A 343 -10.95 -32.24 -4.77
N PHE A 344 -11.46 -31.58 -3.71
CA PHE A 344 -12.71 -31.97 -3.04
C PHE A 344 -13.81 -30.95 -3.25
N LYS A 345 -15.06 -31.42 -3.20
CA LYS A 345 -16.24 -30.55 -3.23
C LYS A 345 -16.32 -29.77 -1.91
N PRO A 346 -16.80 -28.52 -1.94
CA PRO A 346 -16.91 -27.73 -0.73
C PRO A 346 -18.03 -28.22 0.18
N LYS A 347 -18.02 -27.71 1.43
CA LYS A 347 -19.12 -27.85 2.37
C LYS A 347 -19.66 -26.48 2.77
N LYS A 348 -20.94 -26.44 3.14
CA LYS A 348 -21.55 -25.27 3.81
C LYS A 348 -21.34 -25.38 5.31
N ILE A 349 -20.86 -24.29 5.92
CA ILE A 349 -20.83 -24.11 7.36
C ILE A 349 -21.83 -23.02 7.74
N HIS A 350 -22.50 -23.19 8.87
CA HIS A 350 -23.50 -22.26 9.38
C HIS A 350 -23.03 -21.69 10.71
N THR A 351 -22.92 -20.37 10.78
CA THR A 351 -22.54 -19.63 12.00
C THR A 351 -23.58 -18.55 12.30
N PRO A 352 -23.58 -17.94 13.50
CA PRO A 352 -24.46 -16.81 13.82
C PRO A 352 -24.32 -15.62 12.85
N GLU A 353 -23.15 -15.44 12.26
CA GLU A 353 -22.85 -14.37 11.32
C GLU A 353 -23.37 -14.69 9.91
N GLY A 354 -23.57 -15.97 9.58
CA GLY A 354 -24.19 -16.41 8.34
C GLY A 354 -23.72 -17.78 7.86
N GLN A 355 -24.09 -18.12 6.62
CA GLN A 355 -23.60 -19.31 5.94
C GLN A 355 -22.31 -18.99 5.18
N PHE A 356 -21.35 -19.90 5.18
CA PHE A 356 -20.09 -19.81 4.41
C PHE A 356 -19.84 -21.13 3.67
N VAL A 357 -19.17 -21.05 2.53
CA VAL A 357 -18.77 -22.15 1.67
C VAL A 357 -17.24 -22.24 1.75
N VAL A 358 -16.75 -23.41 2.14
CA VAL A 358 -15.32 -23.68 2.37
C VAL A 358 -14.94 -25.01 1.77
N CYS A 359 -13.67 -25.18 1.38
CA CYS A 359 -13.14 -26.52 1.15
C CYS A 359 -13.36 -27.38 2.41
N ARG A 360 -13.83 -28.62 2.24
CA ARG A 360 -14.09 -29.50 3.38
C ARG A 360 -12.82 -30.00 4.08
N VAL A 361 -11.69 -30.00 3.34
CA VAL A 361 -10.37 -30.48 3.76
C VAL A 361 -9.55 -29.32 4.32
N CYS A 362 -9.06 -28.41 3.48
CA CYS A 362 -8.21 -27.31 3.95
C CYS A 362 -8.97 -26.15 4.61
N GLY A 363 -10.30 -26.05 4.44
CA GLY A 363 -11.10 -24.95 5.00
C GLY A 363 -11.00 -23.63 4.24
N HIS A 364 -10.10 -23.51 3.26
CA HIS A 364 -9.98 -22.31 2.44
C HIS A 364 -11.12 -22.20 1.44
N SER A 365 -11.74 -21.03 1.37
CA SER A 365 -12.69 -20.69 0.31
C SER A 365 -12.01 -20.05 -0.89
N LYS A 366 -10.78 -19.55 -0.73
CA LYS A 366 -10.02 -18.88 -1.80
C LYS A 366 -9.60 -19.82 -2.93
N PHE A 367 -9.41 -21.09 -2.62
CA PHE A 367 -9.04 -22.13 -3.58
C PHE A 367 -10.24 -22.80 -4.24
N LEU A 368 -11.47 -22.32 -4.00
CA LEU A 368 -12.65 -22.86 -4.64
C LEU A 368 -12.79 -22.24 -6.03
N GLU A 369 -12.85 -23.11 -7.03
CA GLU A 369 -13.02 -22.78 -8.44
C GLU A 369 -14.36 -23.33 -8.93
N ASP A 370 -15.04 -22.60 -9.80
CA ASP A 370 -16.33 -22.97 -10.40
C ASP A 370 -16.16 -23.68 -11.74
N GLY A 371 -17.29 -24.03 -12.36
CA GLY A 371 -17.32 -24.60 -13.70
C GLY A 371 -17.07 -26.11 -13.78
N VAL A 372 -16.95 -26.82 -12.66
CA VAL A 372 -16.80 -28.28 -12.62
C VAL A 372 -18.11 -28.95 -12.22
N ARG A 373 -18.84 -29.50 -13.20
CA ARG A 373 -20.10 -30.23 -12.98
C ARG A 373 -19.91 -31.70 -12.69
N GLU A 374 -18.85 -32.30 -13.23
CA GLU A 374 -18.58 -33.73 -13.07
C GLU A 374 -17.08 -33.96 -12.83
N VAL A 375 -16.76 -34.70 -11.77
CA VAL A 375 -15.39 -35.11 -11.45
C VAL A 375 -15.19 -36.56 -11.84
N VAL A 376 -14.27 -36.81 -12.75
CA VAL A 376 -13.93 -38.13 -13.27
C VAL A 376 -12.62 -38.59 -12.63
N GLY A 377 -12.67 -39.63 -11.80
CA GLY A 377 -11.46 -40.32 -11.35
C GLY A 377 -10.98 -41.28 -12.43
N ILE A 378 -9.68 -41.35 -12.70
CA ILE A 378 -9.10 -42.28 -13.67
C ILE A 378 -8.09 -43.21 -13.00
N ILE A 379 -8.16 -44.49 -13.34
CA ILE A 379 -7.11 -45.49 -13.13
C ILE A 379 -6.65 -45.96 -14.52
N GLY A 380 -5.36 -45.85 -14.84
CA GLY A 380 -4.82 -46.26 -16.14
C GLY A 380 -4.33 -45.15 -17.06
N ASP A 381 -4.34 -43.89 -16.64
CA ASP A 381 -3.79 -42.76 -17.40
C ASP A 381 -2.68 -42.05 -16.60
N GLU A 382 -1.55 -41.79 -17.24
CA GLU A 382 -0.32 -41.25 -16.64
C GLU A 382 -0.33 -39.72 -16.54
N GLU A 383 -1.22 -39.01 -17.25
CA GLU A 383 -1.19 -37.55 -17.28
C GLU A 383 -1.95 -36.88 -16.13
N TYR A 384 -1.30 -35.84 -15.58
CA TYR A 384 -1.75 -34.95 -14.51
C TYR A 384 -3.21 -34.52 -14.61
N SER A 385 -3.89 -34.29 -13.48
CA SER A 385 -5.28 -33.81 -13.44
C SER A 385 -5.54 -32.68 -14.45
N TRP A 386 -6.56 -32.81 -15.30
CA TRP A 386 -6.85 -31.86 -16.36
C TRP A 386 -8.34 -31.52 -16.44
N ARG A 387 -8.66 -30.43 -17.13
CA ARG A 387 -10.05 -29.99 -17.38
C ARG A 387 -10.41 -30.11 -18.85
N GLN A 388 -11.63 -30.57 -19.11
CA GLN A 388 -12.24 -30.53 -20.43
C GLN A 388 -13.71 -30.15 -20.27
N GLU A 389 -14.12 -29.05 -20.90
CA GLU A 389 -15.47 -28.48 -20.75
C GLU A 389 -15.83 -28.27 -19.27
N ASP A 390 -16.91 -28.89 -18.79
CA ASP A 390 -17.37 -28.84 -17.39
C ASP A 390 -16.94 -30.06 -16.57
N ARG A 391 -15.94 -30.81 -17.05
CA ARG A 391 -15.38 -32.00 -16.38
C ARG A 391 -13.97 -31.76 -15.86
N LEU A 392 -13.71 -32.27 -14.67
CA LEU A 392 -12.38 -32.37 -14.10
C LEU A 392 -11.97 -33.84 -14.04
N PHE A 393 -10.84 -34.17 -14.68
CA PHE A 393 -10.26 -35.50 -14.67
C PHE A 393 -9.12 -35.53 -13.64
N ILE A 394 -9.12 -36.56 -12.81
CA ILE A 394 -8.15 -36.73 -11.72
C ILE A 394 -7.56 -38.12 -11.84
N SER A 395 -6.24 -38.20 -12.05
CA SER A 395 -5.53 -39.47 -11.88
C SER A 395 -5.61 -39.90 -10.42
N MET A 396 -6.22 -41.05 -10.19
CA MET A 396 -6.46 -41.63 -8.87
C MET A 396 -5.29 -42.49 -8.41
N TRP A 397 -4.39 -42.82 -9.33
CA TRP A 397 -3.30 -43.75 -9.11
C TRP A 397 -2.00 -43.20 -9.70
N ASP A 398 -0.99 -43.07 -8.85
CA ASP A 398 0.38 -42.77 -9.27
C ASP A 398 1.18 -44.08 -9.31
N GLU A 399 1.57 -44.47 -10.52
CA GLU A 399 2.27 -45.72 -10.78
C GLU A 399 3.74 -45.67 -10.34
N GLU A 400 4.39 -44.50 -10.40
CA GLU A 400 5.79 -44.33 -9.99
C GLU A 400 5.90 -44.34 -8.46
N SER A 401 5.08 -43.53 -7.78
CA SER A 401 5.11 -43.44 -6.32
C SER A 401 4.28 -44.51 -5.63
N LYS A 402 3.53 -45.30 -6.39
CA LYS A 402 2.75 -46.43 -5.89
C LYS A 402 1.73 -45.97 -4.83
N ARG A 403 1.02 -44.86 -5.12
CA ARG A 403 0.10 -44.18 -4.19
C ARG A 403 -1.26 -43.87 -4.81
N ALA A 404 -2.31 -44.19 -4.05
CA ALA A 404 -3.67 -43.80 -4.39
C ALA A 404 -4.00 -42.38 -3.88
N ARG A 405 -4.66 -41.60 -4.73
CA ARG A 405 -5.20 -40.27 -4.41
C ARG A 405 -6.63 -40.40 -3.87
N ASN A 406 -7.04 -39.45 -3.03
CA ASN A 406 -8.44 -39.30 -2.60
C ASN A 406 -9.05 -38.08 -3.31
N ALA A 407 -10.31 -38.15 -3.73
CA ALA A 407 -11.06 -37.05 -4.35
C ALA A 407 -12.58 -37.31 -4.32
N ASP A 408 -13.39 -36.26 -4.43
CA ASP A 408 -14.85 -36.37 -4.57
C ASP A 408 -15.26 -36.65 -6.02
N ILE A 409 -14.94 -37.85 -6.49
CA ILE A 409 -15.30 -38.32 -7.83
C ILE A 409 -16.79 -38.61 -7.95
N ASP A 410 -17.37 -38.25 -9.09
CA ASP A 410 -18.75 -38.55 -9.48
C ASP A 410 -18.85 -39.88 -10.23
N VAL A 411 -17.79 -40.23 -10.98
CA VAL A 411 -17.61 -41.43 -11.78
C VAL A 411 -16.15 -41.88 -11.73
N LEU A 412 -15.91 -43.20 -11.79
CA LEU A 412 -14.58 -43.80 -11.89
C LEU A 412 -14.40 -44.39 -13.30
N TRP A 413 -13.35 -44.02 -13.99
CA TRP A 413 -12.93 -44.63 -15.25
C TRP A 413 -11.73 -45.54 -14.98
N VAL A 414 -11.79 -46.73 -15.55
CA VAL A 414 -10.64 -47.64 -15.62
C VAL A 414 -10.30 -47.78 -17.09
N THR A 415 -9.15 -47.23 -17.48
CA THR A 415 -8.69 -47.17 -18.86
C THR A 415 -7.63 -48.23 -19.10
N ASP A 416 -7.62 -48.78 -20.32
CA ASP A 416 -6.57 -49.68 -20.80
C ASP A 416 -5.20 -48.97 -20.83
N SER A 417 -4.21 -49.59 -20.20
CA SER A 417 -2.87 -49.10 -19.93
C SER A 417 -1.93 -50.31 -19.91
N GLY A 418 -1.11 -50.43 -20.96
CA GLY A 418 -0.42 -51.68 -21.31
C GLY A 418 0.58 -52.24 -20.29
N ASP A 419 0.97 -51.46 -19.26
CA ASP A 419 1.99 -51.84 -18.27
C ASP A 419 1.52 -51.66 -16.79
N MET A 420 0.22 -51.48 -16.51
CA MET A 420 -0.28 -51.19 -15.16
C MET A 420 -0.72 -52.44 -14.36
N ASP A 421 -0.33 -52.51 -13.08
CA ASP A 421 -0.89 -53.48 -12.11
C ASP A 421 -2.26 -52.99 -11.61
N TYR A 422 -3.33 -53.36 -12.33
CA TYR A 422 -4.70 -53.00 -11.99
C TYR A 422 -5.13 -53.51 -10.62
N GLY A 423 -4.64 -54.67 -10.18
CA GLY A 423 -4.99 -55.24 -8.88
C GLY A 423 -4.60 -54.34 -7.73
N TRP A 424 -3.36 -53.86 -7.76
CA TRP A 424 -2.86 -52.99 -6.72
C TRP A 424 -3.48 -51.59 -6.81
N ALA A 425 -3.63 -51.04 -8.02
CA ALA A 425 -4.23 -49.72 -8.24
C ALA A 425 -5.71 -49.66 -7.80
N ILE A 426 -6.55 -50.59 -8.28
CA ILE A 426 -7.99 -50.64 -7.97
C ILE A 426 -8.21 -50.81 -6.47
N ASN A 427 -7.51 -51.76 -5.83
CA ASN A 427 -7.67 -51.99 -4.41
C ASN A 427 -7.20 -50.76 -3.60
N ALA A 428 -6.04 -50.18 -3.91
CA ALA A 428 -5.55 -49.02 -3.19
C ALA A 428 -6.49 -47.80 -3.32
N VAL A 429 -6.99 -47.52 -4.53
CA VAL A 429 -7.99 -46.47 -4.77
C VAL A 429 -9.27 -46.75 -4.00
N TYR A 430 -9.81 -47.97 -4.09
CA TYR A 430 -11.01 -48.35 -3.34
C TYR A 430 -10.84 -48.15 -1.84
N GLN A 431 -9.75 -48.66 -1.24
CA GLN A 431 -9.50 -48.49 0.20
C GLN A 431 -9.35 -47.02 0.57
N ARG A 432 -8.66 -46.23 -0.27
CA ARG A 432 -8.44 -44.80 -0.02
C ARG A 432 -9.76 -44.03 -0.01
N LEU A 433 -10.62 -44.27 -1.00
CA LEU A 433 -11.94 -43.64 -1.09
C LEU A 433 -12.89 -44.15 0.01
N LYS A 434 -12.86 -45.45 0.32
CA LYS A 434 -13.71 -46.06 1.35
C LYS A 434 -13.42 -45.51 2.74
N ASN A 435 -12.15 -45.26 3.03
CA ASN A 435 -11.72 -44.77 4.34
C ASN A 435 -12.02 -43.27 4.54
N ASP A 436 -12.46 -42.56 3.50
CA ASP A 436 -12.97 -41.19 3.64
C ASP A 436 -14.42 -41.20 4.14
N VAL A 437 -14.58 -41.13 5.45
CA VAL A 437 -15.89 -41.08 6.13
C VAL A 437 -16.64 -39.76 5.90
N THR A 438 -16.02 -38.78 5.24
CA THR A 438 -16.60 -37.45 5.00
C THR A 438 -17.21 -37.29 3.61
N ARG A 439 -17.17 -38.32 2.77
CA ARG A 439 -17.74 -38.32 1.42
C ARG A 439 -19.22 -37.96 1.42
N ALA A 440 -19.60 -37.04 0.54
CA ALA A 440 -21.01 -36.68 0.35
C ALA A 440 -21.78 -37.78 -0.38
N LYS A 441 -21.11 -38.49 -1.30
CA LYS A 441 -21.66 -39.56 -2.13
C LYS A 441 -21.05 -40.90 -1.70
N PRO A 442 -21.86 -41.91 -1.31
CA PRO A 442 -21.34 -43.22 -0.96
C PRO A 442 -20.74 -43.89 -2.20
N LEU A 443 -19.72 -44.75 -2.00
CA LEU A 443 -19.06 -45.44 -3.13
C LEU A 443 -20.04 -46.23 -3.98
N SER A 444 -21.07 -46.80 -3.36
CA SER A 444 -22.11 -47.58 -4.01
C SER A 444 -22.93 -46.82 -5.07
N GLU A 445 -22.79 -45.50 -5.14
CA GLU A 445 -23.49 -44.64 -6.10
C GLU A 445 -22.55 -44.11 -7.20
N ILE A 446 -21.26 -44.44 -7.16
CA ILE A 446 -20.26 -43.99 -8.13
C ILE A 446 -20.20 -45.02 -9.26
N PRO A 447 -20.73 -44.73 -10.46
CA PRO A 447 -20.61 -45.66 -11.57
C PRO A 447 -19.14 -45.85 -11.97
N VAL A 448 -18.83 -47.04 -12.45
CA VAL A 448 -17.53 -47.40 -13.02
C VAL A 448 -17.68 -47.55 -14.53
N ILE A 449 -16.80 -46.92 -15.30
CA ILE A 449 -16.76 -47.02 -16.75
C ILE A 449 -15.43 -47.65 -17.15
N LEU A 450 -15.49 -48.85 -17.73
CA LEU A 450 -14.35 -49.52 -18.33
C LEU A 450 -14.16 -48.99 -19.75
N ARG A 451 -12.98 -48.45 -20.04
CA ARG A 451 -12.61 -47.82 -21.30
C ARG A 451 -11.51 -48.63 -21.97
N GLY A 452 -11.76 -49.11 -23.19
CA GLY A 452 -10.85 -50.06 -23.85
C GLY A 452 -11.06 -51.48 -23.34
N ASP A 453 -9.99 -52.26 -23.22
CA ASP A 453 -10.01 -53.65 -22.73
C ASP A 453 -8.98 -53.87 -21.60
N PRO A 454 -9.11 -53.16 -20.45
CA PRO A 454 -8.18 -53.32 -19.34
C PRO A 454 -8.22 -54.76 -18.79
N GLU A 455 -7.04 -55.36 -18.60
CA GLU A 455 -6.90 -56.72 -18.06
C GLU A 455 -7.21 -56.75 -16.55
N ILE A 456 -8.50 -56.87 -16.21
CA ILE A 456 -9.01 -56.86 -14.84
C ILE A 456 -9.39 -58.29 -14.42
N GLY A 457 -8.82 -58.78 -13.31
CA GLY A 457 -9.13 -60.09 -12.73
C GLY A 457 -10.52 -60.14 -12.05
N GLU A 458 -10.97 -61.36 -11.70
CA GLU A 458 -12.25 -61.56 -11.02
C GLU A 458 -12.30 -60.87 -9.64
N GLU A 459 -11.20 -60.89 -8.88
CA GLU A 459 -11.13 -60.26 -7.56
C GLU A 459 -11.21 -58.74 -7.63
N GLU A 460 -10.58 -58.13 -8.63
CA GLU A 460 -10.65 -56.70 -8.90
C GLU A 460 -12.02 -56.27 -9.39
N MET A 461 -12.65 -57.08 -10.24
CA MET A 461 -14.02 -56.84 -10.70
C MET A 461 -15.01 -56.83 -9.54
N ASP A 462 -14.84 -57.75 -8.57
CA ASP A 462 -15.61 -57.76 -7.32
C ASP A 462 -15.40 -56.48 -6.49
N ILE A 463 -14.22 -55.87 -6.52
CA ILE A 463 -13.96 -54.57 -5.88
C ILE A 463 -14.68 -53.45 -6.63
N LEU A 464 -14.61 -53.42 -7.97
CA LEU A 464 -15.28 -52.41 -8.79
C LEU A 464 -16.80 -52.45 -8.62
N GLN A 465 -17.39 -53.63 -8.48
CA GLN A 465 -18.82 -53.81 -8.21
C GLN A 465 -19.26 -53.32 -6.81
N ARG A 466 -18.33 -53.07 -5.88
CA ARG A 466 -18.63 -52.43 -4.58
C ARG A 466 -18.79 -50.92 -4.68
N PHE A 467 -18.44 -50.33 -5.83
CA PHE A 467 -18.91 -49.01 -6.20
C PHE A 467 -20.36 -49.14 -6.70
N GLY A 468 -20.75 -48.40 -7.73
CA GLY A 468 -22.06 -48.50 -8.36
C GLY A 468 -22.08 -49.44 -9.56
N GLU A 469 -22.90 -49.08 -10.56
CA GLU A 469 -23.00 -49.84 -11.80
C GLU A 469 -21.69 -49.81 -12.59
N VAL A 470 -21.23 -50.99 -13.03
CA VAL A 470 -20.07 -51.14 -13.92
C VAL A 470 -20.56 -51.24 -15.37
N ARG A 471 -20.05 -50.37 -16.24
CA ARG A 471 -20.41 -50.30 -17.67
C ARG A 471 -19.17 -50.32 -18.53
N TYR A 472 -19.30 -50.85 -19.75
CA TYR A 472 -18.32 -50.68 -20.82
C TYR A 472 -18.68 -49.42 -21.60
N GLY A 473 -17.71 -48.52 -21.80
CA GLY A 473 -17.95 -47.15 -22.26
C GLY A 473 -17.29 -46.78 -23.57
#